data_AF-A0A930ZD71-F1
#
_entry.id   AF-A0A930ZD71-F1
#
_cell.length_a   1.000
_cell.length_b   1.000
_cell.length_c   1.000
_cell.angle_alpha   90.00
_cell.angle_beta   90.00
_cell.angle_gamma   90.00
#
_symmetry.space_group_name_H-M   'P 1'
#
loop_
_entity.id
_entity.type
_entity.pdbx_description
1 polymer ?
#
loop_
_entity_poly.entity_id
_entity_poly.type
_entity_poly.pdbx_seq_one_letter_code
_entity_poly.pdbx_strand_id
1 'polypeptide(L)' 'MIRWSQLEAAIPLDQLPTFHRAFLNLNRPELKADELPLRRVQQYVSQTLHSLVLQGQAKQQEEEFWLEPDAIPEAYRSLD' A
#
# COMPACT_ATOMS: atom_id res chain seq x y z
N MET A 1 12.01 7.21 2.21
CA MET A 1 11.41 5.86 2.31
C MET A 1 10.55 5.79 3.56
N ILE A 2 9.36 5.21 3.45
CA ILE A 2 8.36 5.09 4.51
C ILE A 2 8.13 3.62 4.80
N ARG A 3 8.08 3.25 6.07
CA ARG A 3 7.86 1.86 6.52
C ARG A 3 6.38 1.50 6.41
N TRP A 4 6.06 0.42 5.69
CA TRP A 4 4.69 0.01 5.41
C TRP A 4 3.90 -0.30 6.68
N SER A 5 4.47 -1.09 7.60
CA SER A 5 3.77 -1.42 8.85
C SER A 5 3.52 -0.22 9.76
N GLN A 6 4.42 0.77 9.76
CA GLN A 6 4.22 2.02 10.51
C GLN A 6 3.07 2.83 9.91
N LEU A 7 3.00 2.89 8.58
CA LEU A 7 1.91 3.55 7.88
C LEU A 7 0.55 2.89 8.18
N GLU A 8 0.47 1.56 8.15
CA GLU A 8 -0.76 0.84 8.53
C GLU A 8 -1.12 1.06 10.01
N ALA A 9 -0.13 1.10 10.91
CA ALA A 9 -0.35 1.31 12.33
C ALA A 9 -0.83 2.74 12.68
N ALA A 10 -0.48 3.73 11.86
CA ALA A 10 -0.93 5.11 12.03
C ALA A 10 -2.38 5.34 11.55
N ILE A 11 -2.94 4.40 10.78
CA ILE A 11 -4.28 4.53 10.19
C ILE A 11 -5.31 3.84 11.10
N PRO A 12 -6.43 4.50 11.44
CA PRO A 12 -7.53 3.85 12.17
C PRO A 12 -8.02 2.59 11.46
N LEU A 13 -8.29 1.52 12.22
CA LEU A 13 -8.62 0.20 11.66
C LEU A 13 -9.83 0.21 10.71
N ASP A 14 -10.80 1.08 10.95
CA ASP A 14 -11.97 1.28 10.09
C ASP A 14 -11.64 1.99 8.76
N GLN A 15 -10.52 2.72 8.71
CA GLN A 15 -10.03 3.42 7.52
C GLN A 15 -8.98 2.63 6.73
N LEU A 16 -8.40 1.58 7.32
CA LEU A 16 -7.37 0.75 6.68
C LEU A 16 -7.83 0.17 5.32
N PRO A 17 -9.08 -0.32 5.16
CA PRO A 17 -9.56 -0.76 3.85
C PRO A 17 -9.60 0.32 2.78
N THR A 18 -9.89 1.56 3.17
CA THR A 18 -9.91 2.72 2.25
C THR A 18 -8.49 3.05 1.81
N PHE A 19 -7.54 3.03 2.75
CA PHE A 19 -6.13 3.20 2.45
C PHE A 19 -5.61 2.14 1.46
N HIS A 20 -5.89 0.86 1.71
CA HIS A 20 -5.47 -0.22 0.81
C HIS A 20 -6.03 -0.07 -0.61
N ARG A 21 -7.28 0.37 -0.74
CA ARG A 21 -7.88 0.65 -2.05
C ARG A 21 -7.23 1.85 -2.73
N ALA A 22 -6.98 2.93 -2.00
CA ALA A 22 -6.26 4.08 -2.53
C ALA A 22 -4.84 3.70 -3.00
N PHE A 23 -4.14 2.90 -2.22
CA PHE A 23 -2.82 2.35 -2.57
C PHE A 23 -2.88 1.51 -3.86
N LEU A 24 -3.88 0.65 -4.00
CA LEU A 24 -4.08 -0.13 -5.22
C LEU A 24 -4.49 0.74 -6.41
N ASN A 25 -5.35 1.73 -6.24
CA ASN A 25 -5.76 2.63 -7.32
C ASN A 25 -4.58 3.46 -7.85
N LEU A 26 -3.62 3.81 -6.99
CA LEU A 26 -2.39 4.50 -7.38
C LEU A 26 -1.44 3.57 -8.17
N ASN A 27 -1.19 2.36 -7.66
CA ASN A 27 -0.14 1.49 -8.18
C ASN A 27 -0.63 0.45 -9.20
N ARG A 28 -1.94 0.23 -9.28
CA ARG A 28 -2.66 -0.69 -10.18
C ARG A 28 -4.01 -0.10 -10.61
N PRO A 29 -4.02 1.02 -11.34
CA PRO A 29 -5.26 1.71 -11.74
C PRO A 29 -6.24 0.83 -12.53
N GLU A 30 -5.76 -0.24 -13.17
CA GLU A 30 -6.57 -1.21 -13.91
C GLU A 30 -7.42 -2.15 -13.02
N LEU A 31 -7.08 -2.28 -11.72
CA LEU A 31 -7.63 -3.30 -10.82
C LEU A 31 -9.03 -2.97 -10.27
N LYS A 32 -9.48 -1.71 -10.40
CA LYS A 32 -10.74 -1.19 -9.82
C LYS A 32 -10.95 -1.62 -8.37
N ALA A 33 -10.02 -1.26 -7.49
CA ALA A 33 -9.96 -1.79 -6.12
C ALA A 33 -11.22 -1.52 -5.28
N ASP A 34 -11.98 -0.48 -5.62
CA ASP A 34 -13.23 -0.10 -4.94
C ASP A 34 -14.37 -1.12 -5.14
N GLU A 35 -14.35 -1.87 -6.24
CA GLU A 35 -15.35 -2.90 -6.54
C GLU A 35 -14.98 -4.27 -5.94
N LEU A 36 -13.75 -4.42 -5.43
CA LEU A 36 -13.24 -5.70 -4.96
C LEU A 36 -13.67 -6.02 -3.51
N PRO A 37 -13.92 -7.31 -3.20
CA PRO A 37 -14.10 -7.76 -1.83
C PRO A 37 -12.78 -7.61 -1.05
N LEU A 38 -12.86 -7.30 0.24
CA LEU A 38 -11.70 -6.99 1.10
C LEU A 38 -10.59 -8.05 1.05
N ARG A 39 -10.95 -9.33 1.02
CA ARG A 39 -9.97 -10.42 0.91
C ARG A 39 -9.14 -10.32 -0.36
N ARG A 40 -9.73 -9.89 -1.48
CA ARG A 40 -9.00 -9.66 -2.74
C ARG A 40 -8.12 -8.43 -2.64
N VAL A 41 -8.62 -7.34 -2.05
CA VAL A 41 -7.83 -6.12 -1.80
C VAL A 41 -6.53 -6.48 -1.07
N GLN A 42 -6.61 -7.20 0.05
CA GLN A 42 -5.42 -7.61 0.82
C GLN A 42 -4.43 -8.45 0.00
N GLN A 43 -4.93 -9.42 -0.79
CA GLN A 43 -4.09 -10.22 -1.68
C GLN A 43 -3.34 -9.36 -2.70
N TYR A 44 -4.03 -8.37 -3.29
CA TYR A 44 -3.42 -7.48 -4.26
C TYR A 44 -2.46 -6.47 -3.62
N VAL A 45 -2.71 -6.03 -2.38
CA VAL A 45 -1.77 -5.18 -1.64
C VAL A 45 -0.42 -5.88 -1.52
N SER A 46 -0.41 -7.12 -1.01
CA SER A 46 0.84 -7.91 -0.90
C SER A 46 1.53 -8.10 -2.25
N GLN A 47 0.78 -8.44 -3.31
CA GLN A 47 1.34 -8.57 -4.66
C GLN A 47 1.92 -7.24 -5.19
N THR A 48 1.30 -6.12 -4.85
CA THR A 48 1.75 -4.78 -5.26
C THR A 48 3.03 -4.40 -4.53
N LEU A 49 3.13 -4.67 -3.23
CA LEU A 49 4.36 -4.44 -2.45
C LEU A 49 5.55 -5.18 -3.06
N HIS A 50 5.39 -6.47 -3.37
CA HIS A 50 6.44 -7.23 -4.05
C HIS A 50 6.74 -6.70 -5.46
N SER A 51 5.72 -6.28 -6.22
CA SER A 51 5.93 -5.69 -7.55
C SER A 51 6.75 -4.39 -7.48
N LEU A 52 6.48 -3.53 -6.49
CA LEU A 52 7.21 -2.28 -6.28
C LEU A 52 8.68 -2.55 -5.91
N VAL A 53 8.96 -3.62 -5.17
CA VAL A 53 10.35 -4.05 -4.90
C VAL A 53 11.06 -4.42 -6.19
N LEU A 54 10.41 -5.19 -7.08
CA LEU A 54 10.99 -5.55 -8.38
C LEU A 54 11.19 -4.33 -9.30
N GLN A 55 10.38 -3.30 -9.16
CA GLN A 55 10.47 -2.04 -9.90
C GLN A 55 11.48 -1.05 -9.29
N GLY A 56 12.09 -1.37 -8.14
CA GLY A 56 13.00 -0.49 -7.42
C GLY A 56 12.33 0.68 -6.69
N GLN A 57 10.99 0.67 -6.59
CA GLN A 57 10.19 1.69 -5.89
C GLN A 57 9.90 1.33 -4.43
N ALA A 58 10.32 0.14 -4.01
CA ALA A 58 10.32 -0.28 -2.62
C ALA A 58 11.54 -1.15 -2.32
N LYS A 59 11.83 -1.35 -1.04
CA LYS A 59 12.79 -2.34 -0.53
C LYS A 59 12.07 -3.28 0.42
N GLN A 60 12.41 -4.56 0.34
CA GLN A 60 12.01 -5.54 1.34
C GLN A 60 13.22 -5.88 2.22
N GLN A 61 13.06 -5.76 3.54
CA GLN A 61 14.03 -6.21 4.53
C GLN A 61 13.30 -7.14 5.49
N GLU A 62 13.67 -8.42 5.49
CA GLU A 62 12.96 -9.47 6.23
C GLU A 62 11.46 -9.51 5.85
N GLU A 63 10.57 -9.29 6.82
CA GLU A 63 9.11 -9.23 6.66
C GLU A 63 8.58 -7.80 6.51
N GLU A 64 9.47 -6.81 6.37
CA GLU A 64 9.12 -5.39 6.31
C GLU A 64 9.31 -4.79 4.91
N PHE A 65 8.41 -3.88 4.54
CA PHE A 65 8.50 -3.11 3.28
C PHE A 65 8.77 -1.64 3.56
N TRP A 66 9.69 -1.09 2.78
CA TRP A 66 10.03 0.34 2.75
C TRP A 66 9.71 0.90 1.38
N LEU A 67 8.70 1.77 1.29
CA LEU A 67 8.24 2.33 0.03
C LEU A 67 8.85 3.70 -0.21
N GLU A 68 9.08 4.06 -1.47
CA GLU A 68 9.28 5.46 -1.82
C GLU A 68 7.97 6.25 -1.61
N PRO A 69 8.05 7.53 -1.18
CA PRO A 69 6.85 8.34 -0.92
C PRO A 69 5.88 8.40 -2.09
N ASP A 70 6.38 8.37 -3.33
CA ASP A 70 5.55 8.42 -4.54
C ASP A 70 4.71 7.16 -4.77
N ALA A 71 5.06 6.03 -4.16
CA ALA A 71 4.26 4.80 -4.20
C ALA A 71 3.11 4.80 -3.17
N ILE A 72 3.03 5.83 -2.31
CA ILE A 72 1.99 5.99 -1.29
C ILE A 72 1.01 7.08 -1.75
N PRO A 73 -0.32 6.91 -1.58
CA PRO A 73 -1.27 7.95 -1.93
C PRO A 73 -1.01 9.22 -1.11
N GLU A 74 -1.09 10.38 -1.76
CA GLU A 74 -0.68 11.68 -1.20
C GLU A 74 -1.26 11.95 0.19
N ALA A 75 -2.54 11.63 0.39
CA ALA A 75 -3.25 11.81 1.67
C ALA A 75 -2.63 11.06 2.86
N TYR A 76 -1.77 10.06 2.62
CA TYR A 76 -1.17 9.22 3.65
C TYR A 76 0.35 9.40 3.77
N ARG A 77 0.98 10.27 2.96
CA ARG A 77 2.45 10.46 2.98
C ARG A 77 2.98 11.17 4.22
N SER A 78 2.11 11.88 4.95
CA SER A 78 2.46 12.73 6.10
C SER A 78 1.96 12.18 7.44
N LEU A 79 1.62 10.90 7.51
CA LEU A 79 1.33 10.25 8.78
C LEU A 79 2.66 10.03 9.51
N ASP A 80 3.04 11.01 10.33
CA ASP A 80 4.18 10.98 11.25
C ASP A 80 3.96 10.01 12.42
#